data_AF-A0A5S3YPJ4-F1
#
_entry.id   AF-A0A5S3YPJ4-F1
#
_cell.length_a   1.000
_cell.length_b   1.000
_cell.length_c   1.000
_cell.angle_alpha   90.00
_cell.angle_beta   90.00
_cell.angle_gamma   90.00
#
_symmetry.space_group_name_H-M   'P 1'
#
loop_
_entity.id
_entity.type
_entity.pdbx_description
1 polymer ?
#
loop_
_entity_poly.entity_id
_entity_poly.type
_entity_poly.pdbx_seq_one_letter_code
_entity_poly.pdbx_strand_id
1 'polypeptide(L)'
;MLNNIKRWALKKALNNIGPSRRTIGGPGSELNNDYSVHILRGVNKRDIVREFEDSIIKFETYDKNAENAVGKGSININELNLLNVEISYYYKNYIAKYKNINSFILCNLTKYDVAKAELDLFFYRVKQFYFNKKKLEMKPRYDLLEMLIKQFGYHQETFHEMDVSQRMFSIKVFAHPQREFLRNQIKLYLESFVESGEIKETSNGEYRVTGKALLTLEKFQLEERRFKKMAHLQKVIAFLTIVMALASAIQAKLITF
;
A
#
# COMPACT_ATOMS: atom_id res chain seq x y z
N MET A 1 2.69 -35.18 -31.02
CA MET A 1 1.89 -33.93 -30.91
C MET A 1 2.23 -33.09 -29.68
N LEU A 2 2.27 -33.65 -28.45
CA LEU A 2 2.53 -32.90 -27.22
C LEU A 2 3.87 -32.11 -27.22
N ASN A 3 4.92 -32.68 -27.83
CA ASN A 3 6.24 -32.05 -27.89
C ASN A 3 6.28 -30.81 -28.81
N ASN A 4 5.48 -30.80 -29.88
CA ASN A 4 5.40 -29.66 -30.81
C ASN A 4 4.69 -28.47 -30.17
N ILE A 5 3.65 -28.71 -29.36
CA ILE A 5 2.93 -27.66 -28.62
C ILE A 5 3.83 -27.03 -27.56
N LYS A 6 4.61 -27.84 -26.83
CA LYS A 6 5.60 -27.33 -25.85
C LYS A 6 6.68 -26.48 -26.50
N ARG A 7 7.20 -26.93 -27.65
CA ARG A 7 8.19 -26.17 -28.44
C ARG A 7 7.62 -24.87 -28.98
N TRP A 8 6.38 -24.89 -29.49
CA TRP A 8 5.68 -23.68 -29.92
C TRP A 8 5.52 -22.69 -28.76
N ALA A 9 5.11 -23.15 -27.58
CA ALA A 9 4.94 -22.29 -26.41
C ALA A 9 6.28 -21.70 -25.95
N LEU A 10 7.34 -22.50 -25.93
CA LEU A 10 8.68 -22.01 -25.60
C LEU A 10 9.15 -20.95 -26.61
N LYS A 11 9.01 -21.20 -27.91
CA LYS A 11 9.33 -20.20 -28.96
C LYS A 11 8.54 -18.90 -28.78
N LYS A 12 7.26 -18.98 -28.41
CA LYS A 12 6.44 -17.80 -28.14
C LYS A 12 7.01 -16.94 -27.00
N ALA A 13 7.48 -17.56 -25.92
CA ALA A 13 8.12 -16.85 -24.82
C ALA A 13 9.50 -16.27 -25.22
N LEU A 14 10.29 -17.04 -25.97
CA LEU A 14 11.62 -16.64 -26.44
C LEU A 14 11.58 -15.50 -27.48
N ASN A 15 10.53 -15.40 -28.29
CA ASN A 15 10.39 -14.32 -29.27
C ASN A 15 10.04 -12.97 -28.65
N ASN A 16 9.68 -12.92 -27.36
CA ASN A 16 9.31 -11.69 -26.67
C ASN A 16 10.01 -11.63 -25.30
N ILE A 17 11.33 -11.76 -25.32
CA ILE A 17 12.18 -11.67 -24.12
C ILE A 17 12.31 -10.20 -23.69
N GLY A 18 12.15 -9.96 -22.40
CA GLY A 18 12.30 -8.63 -21.80
C GLY A 18 13.75 -8.17 -21.63
N PRO A 19 13.97 -6.87 -21.38
CA PRO A 19 15.31 -6.32 -21.19
C PRO A 19 15.99 -6.87 -19.93
N SER A 20 17.32 -6.71 -19.87
CA SER A 20 18.14 -7.24 -18.78
C SER A 20 17.81 -6.64 -17.40
N ARG A 21 17.43 -5.36 -17.39
CA ARG A 21 16.89 -4.64 -16.23
C ARG A 21 15.47 -4.20 -16.53
N ARG A 22 14.56 -4.52 -15.62
CA ARG A 22 13.15 -4.12 -15.71
C ARG A 22 12.72 -3.37 -14.47
N THR A 23 11.88 -2.39 -14.70
CA THR A 23 11.17 -1.70 -13.64
C THR A 23 9.97 -2.55 -13.23
N ILE A 24 9.98 -3.03 -11.98
CA ILE A 24 8.93 -3.92 -11.45
C ILE A 24 7.81 -3.13 -10.74
N GLY A 25 8.06 -1.86 -10.38
CA GLY A 25 7.07 -1.02 -9.70
C GLY A 25 7.01 0.41 -10.23
N GLY A 26 5.91 1.09 -9.91
CA GLY A 26 5.65 2.46 -10.35
C GLY A 26 5.13 2.56 -11.78
N PRO A 27 5.12 3.76 -12.38
CA PRO A 27 4.57 3.97 -13.73
C PRO A 27 5.31 3.17 -14.81
N GLY A 28 6.62 2.97 -14.63
CA GLY A 28 7.45 2.25 -15.60
C GLY A 28 7.09 0.78 -15.74
N SER A 29 6.49 0.15 -14.72
CA SER A 29 6.06 -1.25 -14.84
C SER A 29 4.80 -1.42 -15.68
N GLU A 30 3.99 -0.39 -15.91
CA GLU A 30 2.78 -0.49 -16.75
C GLU A 30 3.09 -0.80 -18.22
N LEU A 31 4.31 -0.55 -18.66
CA LEU A 31 4.78 -0.84 -20.02
C LEU A 31 5.26 -2.29 -20.19
N ASN A 32 5.38 -3.05 -19.11
CA ASN A 32 5.86 -4.43 -19.17
C ASN A 32 4.85 -5.32 -19.90
N ASN A 33 5.30 -6.00 -20.95
CA ASN A 33 4.56 -7.06 -21.61
C ASN A 33 5.54 -8.05 -22.25
N ASP A 34 6.35 -8.69 -21.41
CA ASP A 34 7.49 -9.48 -21.85
C ASP A 34 7.71 -10.73 -20.98
N TYR A 35 8.54 -11.64 -21.47
CA TYR A 35 8.87 -12.89 -20.80
C TYR A 35 10.32 -12.89 -20.33
N SER A 36 10.57 -13.65 -19.27
CA SER A 36 11.92 -14.08 -18.90
C SER A 36 11.92 -15.59 -18.77
N VAL A 37 12.85 -16.22 -19.48
CA VAL A 37 12.99 -17.67 -19.50
C VAL A 37 14.24 -18.04 -18.70
N HIS A 38 14.07 -18.96 -17.75
CA HIS A 38 15.12 -19.48 -16.91
C HIS A 38 15.27 -20.98 -17.14
N ILE A 39 16.50 -21.46 -17.28
CA ILE A 39 16.81 -22.87 -17.38
C ILE A 39 17.53 -23.28 -16.10
N LEU A 40 16.96 -24.21 -15.35
CA LEU A 40 17.51 -24.70 -14.10
C LEU A 40 18.63 -25.72 -14.38
N ARG A 41 19.83 -25.46 -13.86
CA ARG A 41 20.98 -26.38 -13.90
C ARG A 41 21.32 -26.81 -12.47
N GLY A 42 20.62 -27.84 -11.99
CA GLY A 42 20.78 -28.33 -10.62
C GLY A 42 20.17 -27.37 -9.57
N VAL A 43 20.69 -27.42 -8.34
CA VAL A 43 20.07 -26.73 -7.18
C VAL A 43 20.44 -25.24 -7.08
N ASN A 44 21.65 -24.86 -7.52
CA ASN A 44 22.23 -23.54 -7.26
C ASN A 44 22.51 -22.69 -8.51
N LYS A 45 22.42 -23.25 -9.72
CA LYS A 45 22.70 -22.52 -10.96
C LYS A 45 21.44 -22.37 -11.80
N ARG A 46 21.25 -21.15 -12.31
CA ARG A 46 20.16 -20.80 -13.22
C ARG A 46 20.72 -20.06 -14.42
N ASP A 47 20.34 -20.50 -15.60
CA ASP A 47 20.66 -19.78 -16.82
C ASP A 47 19.50 -18.85 -17.17
N ILE A 48 19.80 -17.58 -17.37
CA ILE A 48 18.82 -16.58 -17.81
C ILE A 48 19.01 -16.41 -19.31
N VAL A 49 17.95 -16.67 -20.07
CA VAL A 49 17.99 -16.48 -21.52
C VAL A 49 17.96 -14.98 -21.85
N ARG A 50 18.84 -14.55 -22.76
CA ARG A 50 18.95 -13.16 -23.21
C ARG A 50 18.52 -12.98 -24.65
N GLU A 51 18.96 -13.88 -25.53
CA GLU A 51 18.72 -13.79 -26.96
C GLU A 51 18.30 -15.14 -27.53
N PHE A 52 17.49 -15.09 -28.57
CA PHE A 52 17.04 -16.26 -29.32
C PHE A 52 17.05 -15.93 -30.82
N GLU A 53 17.95 -16.59 -31.56
CA GLU A 53 18.13 -16.44 -33.00
C GLU A 53 18.30 -17.82 -33.62
N ASP A 54 17.63 -18.10 -34.75
CA ASP A 54 17.82 -19.32 -35.55
C ASP A 54 17.87 -20.64 -34.77
N SER A 55 17.00 -20.78 -33.77
CA SER A 55 16.91 -21.96 -32.87
C SER A 55 18.06 -22.12 -31.86
N ILE A 56 18.94 -21.12 -31.74
CA ILE A 56 20.00 -21.03 -30.75
C ILE A 56 19.58 -20.08 -29.65
N ILE A 57 19.69 -20.55 -28.40
CA ILE A 57 19.39 -19.79 -27.19
C ILE A 57 20.71 -19.34 -26.58
N LYS A 58 20.94 -18.03 -26.48
CA LYS A 58 22.07 -17.46 -25.73
C LYS A 58 21.63 -17.13 -24.31
N PHE A 59 22.39 -17.59 -23.33
CA PHE A 59 22.06 -17.44 -21.92
C PHE A 59 23.25 -16.99 -21.07
N GLU A 60 22.96 -16.37 -19.95
CA GLU A 60 23.90 -16.00 -18.90
C GLU A 60 23.64 -16.86 -17.67
N THR A 61 24.67 -17.54 -17.17
CA THR A 61 24.59 -18.41 -16.00
C THR A 61 24.81 -17.59 -14.74
N TYR A 62 23.87 -17.69 -13.80
CA TYR A 62 23.95 -17.08 -12.48
C TYR A 62 23.98 -18.15 -11.40
N ASP A 63 24.86 -17.97 -10.43
CA ASP A 63 24.83 -18.71 -9.17
C ASP A 63 23.93 -17.96 -8.18
N LYS A 64 23.17 -18.66 -7.34
CA LYS A 64 22.27 -18.05 -6.34
C LYS A 64 23.01 -17.08 -5.39
N ASN A 65 24.31 -17.28 -5.21
CA ASN A 65 25.14 -16.49 -4.30
C ASN A 65 25.95 -15.38 -5.00
N ALA A 66 25.88 -15.28 -6.34
CA ALA A 66 26.65 -14.31 -7.10
C ALA A 66 25.73 -13.22 -7.66
N GLU A 67 26.06 -11.95 -7.40
CA GLU A 67 25.34 -10.80 -7.99
C GLU A 67 25.62 -10.65 -9.49
N ASN A 68 26.76 -11.18 -9.97
CA ASN A 68 27.19 -11.10 -11.36
C ASN A 68 27.08 -12.46 -12.08
N ALA A 69 26.94 -12.40 -13.41
CA ALA A 69 26.92 -13.60 -14.24
C ALA A 69 28.28 -14.33 -14.14
N VAL A 70 28.21 -15.64 -13.87
CA VAL A 70 29.38 -16.53 -13.71
C VAL A 70 29.88 -17.02 -15.08
N GLY A 71 29.02 -17.00 -16.09
CA GLY A 71 29.41 -17.40 -17.45
C GLY A 71 28.32 -17.09 -18.48
N LYS A 72 28.70 -17.25 -19.75
CA LYS A 72 27.78 -17.16 -20.91
C LYS A 72 27.84 -18.46 -21.68
N GLY A 73 26.73 -18.84 -22.30
CA GLY A 73 26.66 -20.04 -23.12
C GLY A 73 25.61 -19.93 -24.22
N SER A 74 25.67 -20.89 -25.15
CA SER A 74 24.65 -21.07 -26.17
C SER A 74 24.22 -22.54 -26.19
N ILE A 75 22.93 -22.78 -26.44
CA ILE A 75 22.37 -24.14 -26.56
C ILE A 75 21.32 -24.16 -27.65
N ASN A 76 21.23 -25.29 -28.38
CA ASN A 76 20.17 -25.48 -29.34
C ASN A 76 18.85 -25.78 -28.62
N ILE A 77 17.74 -25.18 -29.07
CA ILE A 77 16.41 -25.42 -28.50
C ILE A 77 16.01 -26.91 -28.50
N ASN A 78 16.54 -27.70 -29.43
CA ASN A 78 16.25 -29.13 -29.55
C ASN A 78 16.91 -29.98 -28.46
N GLU A 79 18.04 -29.52 -27.90
CA GLU A 79 18.80 -30.21 -26.85
C GLU A 79 18.30 -29.87 -25.45
N LEU A 80 17.35 -28.93 -25.36
CA LEU A 80 16.86 -28.41 -24.10
C LEU A 80 15.89 -29.39 -23.41
N ASN A 81 16.16 -29.71 -22.15
CA ASN A 81 15.19 -30.42 -21.32
C ASN A 81 14.09 -29.46 -20.84
N LEU A 82 12.91 -29.60 -21.44
CA LEU A 82 11.72 -28.77 -21.17
C LEU A 82 11.17 -28.87 -19.74
N LEU A 83 11.60 -29.87 -18.95
CA LEU A 83 11.22 -30.01 -17.53
C LEU A 83 11.95 -29.01 -16.63
N ASN A 84 13.12 -28.53 -17.06
CA ASN A 84 13.95 -27.61 -16.27
C ASN A 84 13.72 -26.14 -16.66
N VAL A 85 12.65 -25.85 -17.40
CA VAL A 85 12.37 -24.52 -17.91
C VAL A 85 11.32 -23.83 -17.06
N GLU A 86 11.71 -22.74 -16.44
CA GLU A 86 10.81 -21.81 -15.78
C GLU A 86 10.59 -20.58 -16.66
N ILE A 87 9.36 -20.11 -16.74
CA ILE A 87 9.00 -18.90 -17.48
C ILE A 87 8.37 -17.92 -16.49
N SER A 88 8.82 -16.68 -16.52
CA SER A 88 8.18 -15.59 -15.79
C SER A 88 7.60 -14.61 -16.81
N TYR A 89 6.29 -14.40 -16.76
CA TYR A 89 5.60 -13.41 -17.58
C TYR A 89 5.37 -12.14 -16.78
N TYR A 90 5.83 -11.03 -17.32
CA TYR A 90 5.71 -9.71 -16.73
C TYR A 90 4.71 -8.93 -17.55
N TYR A 91 3.57 -8.66 -16.92
CA TYR A 91 2.47 -7.94 -17.54
C TYR A 91 2.05 -6.81 -16.64
N LYS A 92 2.32 -5.58 -17.06
CA LYS A 92 2.13 -4.38 -16.25
C LYS A 92 2.82 -4.56 -14.88
N ASN A 93 2.06 -4.39 -13.80
CA ASN A 93 2.53 -4.51 -12.41
C ASN A 93 2.36 -5.95 -11.87
N TYR A 94 2.04 -6.93 -12.73
CA TYR A 94 1.80 -8.32 -12.36
C TYR A 94 2.90 -9.24 -12.87
N ILE A 95 3.29 -10.21 -12.04
CA ILE A 95 4.29 -11.22 -12.38
C ILE A 95 3.67 -12.60 -12.22
N ALA A 96 3.55 -13.33 -13.32
CA ALA A 96 3.17 -14.74 -13.31
C ALA A 96 4.42 -15.61 -13.45
N LYS A 97 4.62 -16.56 -12.52
CA LYS A 97 5.74 -17.50 -12.55
C LYS A 97 5.23 -18.90 -12.86
N TYR A 98 5.81 -19.54 -13.88
CA TYR A 98 5.48 -20.88 -14.32
C TYR A 98 6.70 -21.78 -14.10
N LYS A 99 6.57 -22.76 -13.19
CA LYS A 99 7.63 -23.72 -12.91
C LYS A 99 7.86 -24.72 -14.05
N ASN A 100 6.84 -24.91 -14.90
CA ASN A 100 6.85 -25.88 -15.99
C ASN A 100 6.26 -25.29 -17.27
N ILE A 101 6.71 -25.79 -18.42
CA ILE A 101 6.15 -25.39 -19.73
C ILE A 101 4.66 -25.70 -19.87
N ASN A 102 4.17 -26.78 -19.22
CA ASN A 102 2.76 -27.17 -19.28
C ASN A 102 1.85 -26.14 -18.58
N SER A 103 2.27 -25.63 -17.41
CA SER A 103 1.52 -24.57 -16.72
C SER A 103 1.48 -23.29 -17.54
N PHE A 104 2.58 -22.97 -18.23
CA PHE A 104 2.63 -21.83 -19.14
C PHE A 104 1.65 -21.98 -20.31
N ILE A 105 1.61 -23.16 -20.95
CA ILE A 105 0.69 -23.43 -22.07
C ILE A 105 -0.77 -23.18 -21.66
N LEU A 106 -1.20 -23.75 -20.53
CA LEU A 106 -2.59 -23.64 -20.07
C LEU A 106 -2.97 -22.18 -19.81
N CYS A 107 -2.14 -21.45 -19.07
CA CYS A 107 -2.38 -20.04 -18.74
C CYS A 107 -2.33 -19.13 -19.97
N ASN A 108 -1.41 -19.39 -20.91
CA ASN A 108 -1.26 -18.60 -22.13
C ASN A 108 -2.39 -18.85 -23.15
N LEU A 109 -2.93 -20.07 -23.24
CA LEU A 109 -4.07 -20.39 -24.09
C LEU A 109 -5.37 -19.76 -23.55
N THR A 110 -5.58 -19.85 -22.24
CA THR A 110 -6.76 -19.27 -21.57
C THR A 110 -6.65 -17.76 -21.37
N LYS A 111 -5.46 -17.18 -21.59
CA LYS A 111 -5.11 -15.78 -21.25
C LYS A 111 -5.47 -15.40 -19.80
N TYR A 112 -5.48 -16.39 -18.91
CA TYR A 112 -5.96 -16.24 -17.54
C TYR A 112 -5.21 -15.16 -16.76
N ASP A 113 -3.87 -15.17 -16.82
CA ASP A 113 -3.05 -14.21 -16.08
C ASP A 113 -3.24 -12.77 -16.56
N VAL A 114 -3.47 -12.57 -17.87
CA VAL A 114 -3.79 -11.24 -18.43
C VAL A 114 -5.17 -10.79 -17.94
N ALA A 115 -6.17 -11.67 -18.04
CA ALA A 115 -7.53 -11.36 -17.61
C ALA A 115 -7.58 -11.04 -16.11
N LYS A 116 -6.90 -11.83 -15.28
CA LYS A 116 -6.78 -11.60 -13.84
C LYS A 116 -6.10 -10.26 -13.54
N ALA A 117 -4.98 -9.97 -14.20
CA ALA A 117 -4.28 -8.70 -14.00
C ALA A 117 -5.14 -7.49 -14.40
N GLU A 118 -5.86 -7.56 -15.52
CA GLU A 118 -6.78 -6.50 -15.94
C GLU A 118 -7.96 -6.34 -14.98
N LEU A 119 -8.52 -7.44 -14.47
CA LEU A 119 -9.59 -7.40 -13.46
C LEU A 119 -9.10 -6.75 -12.16
N ASP A 120 -7.92 -7.14 -11.66
CA ASP A 120 -7.34 -6.55 -10.45
C ASP A 120 -7.07 -5.05 -10.64
N LEU A 121 -6.52 -4.65 -11.78
CA LEU A 121 -6.33 -3.24 -12.14
C LEU A 121 -7.66 -2.48 -12.26
N PHE A 122 -8.68 -3.10 -12.86
CA PHE A 122 -10.00 -2.54 -12.96
C PHE A 122 -10.60 -2.29 -11.57
N PHE A 123 -10.61 -3.29 -10.69
CA PHE A 123 -11.11 -3.13 -9.32
C PHE A 123 -10.29 -2.11 -8.52
N TYR A 124 -8.97 -2.05 -8.73
CA TYR A 124 -8.12 -1.03 -8.12
C TYR A 124 -8.54 0.38 -8.57
N ARG A 125 -8.69 0.60 -9.88
CA ARG A 125 -9.13 1.89 -10.46
C ARG A 125 -10.51 2.29 -9.97
N VAL A 126 -11.45 1.36 -9.91
CA VAL A 126 -12.81 1.61 -9.38
C VAL A 126 -12.72 2.03 -7.91
N LYS A 127 -12.00 1.28 -7.07
CA LYS A 127 -11.81 1.63 -5.65
C LYS A 127 -11.11 2.97 -5.47
N GLN A 128 -10.12 3.29 -6.31
CA GLN A 128 -9.42 4.58 -6.28
C GLN A 128 -10.34 5.72 -6.71
N PHE A 129 -11.17 5.51 -7.73
CA PHE A 129 -12.14 6.50 -8.20
C PHE A 129 -13.15 6.86 -7.12
N TYR A 130 -13.73 5.87 -6.44
CA TYR A 130 -14.61 6.10 -5.31
C TYR A 130 -13.90 6.80 -4.14
N PHE A 131 -12.65 6.42 -3.87
CA PHE A 131 -11.84 7.07 -2.84
C PHE A 131 -11.54 8.54 -3.17
N ASN A 132 -11.22 8.86 -4.42
CA ASN A 132 -10.92 10.21 -4.90
C ASN A 132 -12.10 11.17 -4.85
N LYS A 133 -13.33 10.64 -4.87
CA LYS A 133 -14.55 11.44 -4.68
C LYS A 133 -14.89 11.70 -3.22
N LYS A 134 -14.31 10.93 -2.30
CA LYS A 134 -14.56 11.09 -0.88
C LYS A 134 -13.83 12.34 -0.39
N LYS A 135 -14.55 13.24 0.28
CA LYS A 135 -13.91 14.33 1.02
C LYS A 135 -13.12 13.73 2.19
N LEU A 136 -11.80 13.86 2.15
CA LEU A 136 -10.92 13.43 3.22
C LEU A 136 -10.84 14.57 4.24
N GLU A 137 -11.52 14.38 5.36
CA GLU A 137 -11.51 15.35 6.45
C GLU A 137 -10.44 14.97 7.47
N MET A 138 -9.62 15.95 7.83
CA MET A 138 -8.61 15.79 8.86
C MET A 138 -9.30 15.54 10.19
N LYS A 139 -8.83 14.51 10.92
CA LYS A 139 -9.30 14.26 12.27
C LYS A 139 -8.87 15.42 13.19
N PRO A 140 -9.65 15.70 14.24
CA PRO A 140 -9.26 16.64 15.28
C PRO A 140 -7.86 16.36 15.82
N ARG A 141 -7.18 17.41 16.32
CA ARG A 141 -5.81 17.31 16.89
C ARG A 141 -5.70 16.18 17.92
N TYR A 142 -6.70 16.05 18.80
CA TYR A 142 -6.75 15.01 19.83
C TYR A 142 -6.73 13.60 19.23
N ASP A 143 -7.59 13.32 18.24
CA ASP A 143 -7.67 12.00 17.59
C ASP A 143 -6.37 11.65 16.87
N LEU A 144 -5.70 12.66 16.29
CA LEU A 144 -4.41 12.49 15.66
C LEU A 144 -3.33 12.14 16.70
N LEU A 145 -3.29 12.86 17.82
CA LEU A 145 -2.36 12.57 18.92
C LEU A 145 -2.58 11.17 19.50
N GLU A 146 -3.85 10.78 19.70
CA GLU A 146 -4.22 9.44 20.16
C GLU A 146 -3.74 8.36 19.17
N MET A 147 -3.92 8.59 17.86
CA MET A 147 -3.43 7.68 16.83
C MET A 147 -1.91 7.54 16.88
N LEU A 148 -1.17 8.66 17.00
CA LEU A 148 0.29 8.66 17.07
C LEU A 148 0.81 7.88 18.28
N ILE A 149 0.21 8.08 19.45
CA ILE A 149 0.56 7.34 20.68
C ILE A 149 0.32 5.85 20.50
N LYS A 150 -0.86 5.46 19.98
CA LYS A 150 -1.21 4.05 19.81
C LYS A 150 -0.34 3.33 18.79
N GLN A 151 -0.01 3.99 17.69
CA GLN A 151 0.72 3.36 16.59
C GLN A 151 2.23 3.38 16.80
N PHE A 152 2.78 4.48 17.29
CA PHE A 152 4.22 4.69 17.36
C PHE A 152 4.73 4.84 18.80
N GLY A 153 3.92 5.41 19.69
CA GLY A 153 4.31 5.70 21.07
C GLY A 153 4.60 4.46 21.92
N TYR A 154 3.74 3.44 21.90
CA TYR A 154 3.92 2.25 22.75
C TYR A 154 5.16 1.42 22.42
N HIS A 155 5.58 1.40 21.15
CA HIS A 155 6.75 0.64 20.68
C HIS A 155 8.00 1.53 20.55
N GLN A 156 7.90 2.82 20.90
CA GLN A 156 8.95 3.83 20.73
C GLN A 156 9.50 3.92 19.28
N GLU A 157 8.65 3.60 18.32
CA GLU A 157 8.97 3.63 16.90
C GLU A 157 9.09 5.07 16.41
N THR A 158 10.02 5.28 15.48
CA THR A 158 10.10 6.52 14.72
C THR A 158 9.19 6.44 13.49
N PHE A 159 8.72 7.58 13.00
CA PHE A 159 7.81 7.63 11.87
C PHE A 159 8.00 8.89 11.02
N HIS A 160 7.62 8.80 9.75
CA HIS A 160 7.56 9.93 8.83
C HIS A 160 6.13 10.42 8.61
N GLU A 161 6.01 11.62 8.05
CA GLU A 161 4.75 12.21 7.61
C GLU A 161 3.92 11.29 6.69
N MET A 162 4.61 10.53 5.82
CA MET A 162 3.96 9.59 4.91
C MET A 162 3.29 8.44 5.66
N ASP A 163 3.89 7.96 6.76
CA ASP A 163 3.31 6.91 7.60
C ASP A 163 2.02 7.41 8.25
N VAL A 164 2.03 8.65 8.77
CA VAL A 164 0.85 9.30 9.35
C VAL A 164 -0.26 9.40 8.30
N SER A 165 0.08 9.86 7.09
CA SER A 165 -0.87 9.99 5.98
C SER A 165 -1.52 8.65 5.62
N GLN A 166 -0.71 7.61 5.47
CA GLN A 166 -1.17 6.26 5.14
C GLN A 166 -2.06 5.69 6.25
N ARG A 167 -1.69 5.88 7.51
CA ARG A 167 -2.44 5.36 8.67
C ARG A 167 -3.76 6.08 8.87
N MET A 168 -3.80 7.38 8.57
CA MET A 168 -4.97 8.22 8.74
C MET A 168 -6.02 8.02 7.64
N PHE A 169 -5.58 7.93 6.38
CA PHE A 169 -6.48 7.93 5.22
C PHE A 169 -6.46 6.67 4.36
N SER A 170 -5.47 5.78 4.53
CA SER A 170 -5.08 4.66 3.64
C SER A 170 -3.98 5.01 2.64
N ILE A 171 -3.26 3.99 2.13
CA ILE A 171 -2.26 4.09 1.06
C ILE A 171 -2.79 4.80 -0.20
N LYS A 172 -4.10 4.76 -0.43
CA LYS A 172 -4.77 5.41 -1.58
C LYS A 172 -4.65 6.93 -1.58
N VAL A 173 -4.31 7.54 -0.43
CA VAL A 173 -4.14 9.00 -0.31
C VAL A 173 -3.04 9.54 -1.23
N PHE A 174 -2.02 8.74 -1.53
CA PHE A 174 -0.92 9.15 -2.40
C PHE A 174 -1.33 9.38 -3.86
N ALA A 175 -2.45 8.81 -4.29
CA ALA A 175 -3.07 9.03 -5.60
C ALA A 175 -4.32 9.93 -5.55
N HIS A 176 -4.58 10.55 -4.40
CA HIS A 176 -5.73 11.44 -4.22
C HIS A 176 -5.48 12.82 -4.85
N PRO A 177 -6.47 13.48 -5.48
CA PRO A 177 -6.30 14.81 -6.08
C PRO A 177 -5.83 15.88 -5.08
N GLN A 178 -6.30 15.78 -3.82
CA GLN A 178 -5.94 16.71 -2.74
C GLN A 178 -4.73 16.26 -1.92
N ARG A 179 -3.91 15.32 -2.41
CA ARG A 179 -2.79 14.74 -1.63
C ARG A 179 -1.82 15.79 -1.09
N GLU A 180 -1.49 16.81 -1.88
CA GLU A 180 -0.53 17.86 -1.49
C GLU A 180 -1.09 18.72 -0.35
N PHE A 181 -2.38 19.04 -0.43
CA PHE A 181 -3.09 19.77 0.61
C PHE A 181 -3.15 18.98 1.92
N LEU A 182 -3.49 17.69 1.85
CA LEU A 182 -3.54 16.82 3.02
C LEU A 182 -2.14 16.62 3.64
N ARG A 183 -1.12 16.46 2.81
CA ARG A 183 0.28 16.40 3.23
C ARG A 183 0.63 17.66 4.02
N ASN A 184 0.48 18.84 3.42
CA ASN A 184 0.77 20.11 4.10
C ASN A 184 -0.02 20.29 5.41
N GLN A 185 -1.28 19.85 5.47
CA GLN A 185 -2.02 19.85 6.74
C GLN A 185 -1.38 18.94 7.78
N ILE A 186 -1.06 17.68 7.44
CA ILE A 186 -0.39 16.75 8.36
C ILE A 186 0.92 17.34 8.86
N LYS A 187 1.72 17.92 7.95
CA LYS A 187 2.96 18.60 8.32
C LYS A 187 2.74 19.70 9.36
N LEU A 188 1.75 20.57 9.16
CA LEU A 188 1.41 21.62 10.15
C LEU A 188 0.98 21.04 11.50
N TYR A 189 0.25 19.93 11.51
CA TYR A 189 -0.09 19.25 12.77
C TYR A 189 1.14 18.68 13.47
N LEU A 190 2.04 18.05 12.73
CA LEU A 190 3.29 17.50 13.28
C LEU A 190 4.19 18.60 13.81
N GLU A 191 4.39 19.68 13.05
CA GLU A 191 5.12 20.87 13.51
C GLU A 191 4.52 21.43 14.80
N SER A 192 3.19 21.50 14.87
CA SER A 192 2.53 21.98 16.07
C SER A 192 2.67 21.03 17.28
N PHE A 193 2.75 19.71 17.08
CA PHE A 193 3.07 18.77 18.16
C PHE A 193 4.54 18.82 18.58
N VAL A 194 5.45 19.15 17.67
CA VAL A 194 6.85 19.42 18.01
C VAL A 194 6.93 20.66 18.88
N GLU A 195 6.24 21.73 18.50
CA GLU A 195 6.21 22.99 19.23
C GLU A 195 5.63 22.84 20.65
N SER A 196 4.52 22.10 20.80
CA SER A 196 3.99 21.79 22.13
C SER A 196 4.71 20.63 22.83
N GLY A 197 5.65 19.96 22.17
CA GLY A 197 6.57 18.97 22.75
C GLY A 197 6.00 17.58 22.96
N GLU A 198 4.81 17.25 22.42
CA GLU A 198 4.27 15.89 22.44
C GLU A 198 5.04 14.95 21.50
N ILE A 199 5.65 15.48 20.45
CA ILE A 199 6.57 14.73 19.60
C ILE A 199 7.90 15.46 19.49
N LYS A 200 8.95 14.76 19.08
CA LYS A 200 10.27 15.33 18.84
C LYS A 200 10.79 14.87 17.49
N GLU A 201 11.44 15.78 16.77
CA GLU A 201 12.16 15.46 15.54
C GLU A 201 13.52 14.80 15.87
N THR A 202 13.86 13.81 15.07
CA THR A 202 15.09 13.01 15.15
C THR A 202 16.05 13.49 14.06
N SER A 203 17.36 13.20 14.18
CA SER A 203 18.40 13.65 13.25
C SER A 203 18.16 13.30 11.77
N ASN A 204 17.31 12.31 11.50
CA ASN A 204 17.04 11.79 10.17
C ASN A 204 15.77 12.37 9.53
N GLY A 205 15.17 13.42 10.11
CA GLY A 205 13.88 13.96 9.66
C GLY A 205 12.68 13.05 9.98
N GLU A 206 12.86 12.16 10.96
CA GLU A 206 11.82 11.29 11.51
C GLU A 206 11.28 11.89 12.82
N TYR A 207 10.05 11.55 13.18
CA TYR A 207 9.44 11.97 14.45
C TYR A 207 9.38 10.81 15.44
N ARG A 208 9.42 11.15 16.73
CA ARG A 208 9.19 10.21 17.84
C ARG A 208 8.22 10.82 18.86
N VAL A 209 7.29 10.01 19.35
CA VAL A 209 6.35 10.40 20.40
C VAL A 209 7.08 10.53 21.75
N THR A 210 6.80 11.57 22.52
CA THR A 210 7.37 11.80 23.86
C THR A 210 6.37 11.45 24.97
N GLY A 211 6.84 11.34 26.22
CA GLY A 211 5.96 11.16 27.37
C GLY A 211 4.96 12.31 27.59
N LYS A 212 5.27 13.51 27.09
CA LYS A 212 4.36 14.66 27.16
C LYS A 212 3.09 14.43 26.36
N ALA A 213 3.14 13.64 25.28
CA ALA A 213 1.97 13.25 24.51
C ALA A 213 0.89 12.60 25.38
N LEU A 214 1.30 11.72 26.30
CA LEU A 214 0.36 11.00 27.17
C LEU A 214 -0.31 11.96 28.16
N LEU A 215 0.47 12.85 28.78
CA LEU A 215 -0.05 13.88 29.69
C LEU A 215 -1.03 14.82 28.98
N THR A 216 -0.69 15.24 27.75
CA THR A 216 -1.57 16.06 26.92
C THR A 216 -2.87 15.30 26.60
N LEU A 217 -2.78 14.03 26.22
CA LEU A 217 -3.94 13.20 25.92
C LEU A 217 -4.88 13.04 27.12
N GLU A 218 -4.32 12.74 28.30
CA GLU A 218 -5.10 12.62 29.54
C GLU A 218 -5.78 13.93 29.92
N LYS A 219 -5.08 15.07 29.78
CA LYS A 219 -5.64 16.39 30.02
C LYS A 219 -6.84 16.67 29.12
N PHE A 220 -6.74 16.38 27.82
CA PHE A 220 -7.84 16.54 26.88
C PHE A 220 -9.05 15.66 27.26
N GLN A 221 -8.82 14.38 27.60
CA GLN A 221 -9.92 13.49 28.02
C GLN A 221 -10.61 13.98 29.30
N LEU A 222 -9.86 14.53 30.25
CA LEU A 222 -10.42 15.12 31.47
C LEU A 222 -11.25 16.37 31.16
N GLU A 223 -10.76 17.26 30.29
CA GLU A 223 -11.49 18.46 29.86
C GLU A 223 -12.78 18.09 29.12
N GLU A 224 -12.75 17.10 28.24
CA GLU A 224 -13.94 16.62 27.54
C GLU A 224 -14.99 16.06 28.50
N ARG A 225 -14.55 15.25 29.49
CA ARG A 225 -15.45 14.75 30.56
C ARG A 225 -16.04 15.89 31.38
N ARG A 226 -15.25 16.92 31.71
CA ARG A 226 -15.73 18.11 32.44
C ARG A 226 -16.76 18.88 31.62
N PHE A 227 -16.48 19.11 30.33
CA PHE A 227 -17.39 19.81 29.42
C PHE A 227 -18.73 19.07 29.30
N LYS A 228 -18.70 17.74 29.12
CA LYS A 228 -19.91 16.90 29.10
C LYS A 228 -20.72 17.00 30.40
N LYS A 229 -20.04 16.96 31.55
CA LYS A 229 -20.70 17.14 32.87
C LYS A 229 -21.30 18.53 33.02
N MET A 230 -20.58 19.58 32.64
CA MET A 230 -21.09 20.96 32.68
C MET A 230 -22.31 21.15 31.78
N ALA A 231 -22.28 20.60 30.56
CA ALA A 231 -23.42 20.66 29.64
C ALA A 231 -24.65 19.92 30.19
N HIS A 232 -24.45 18.77 30.85
CA HIS A 232 -25.54 18.06 31.52
C HIS A 232 -26.10 18.86 32.70
N LEU A 233 -25.24 19.41 33.55
CA LEU A 233 -25.64 20.24 34.69
C LEU A 233 -26.44 21.47 34.22
N GLN A 234 -25.99 22.15 33.16
CA GLN A 234 -26.70 23.29 32.59
C GLN A 234 -28.11 22.93 32.10
N LYS A 235 -28.29 21.74 31.51
CA LYS A 235 -29.62 21.26 31.12
C LYS A 235 -30.53 21.03 32.33
N VAL A 236 -29.99 20.45 33.40
CA VAL A 236 -30.73 20.24 34.65
C VAL A 236 -31.12 21.58 35.29
N ILE A 237 -30.20 22.55 35.33
CA ILE A 237 -30.46 23.90 35.84
C ILE A 237 -31.53 24.58 34.99
N ALA A 238 -31.43 24.55 33.65
CA ALA A 238 -32.42 25.15 32.76
C ALA A 238 -33.82 24.56 32.98
N PHE A 239 -33.91 23.23 33.14
CA PHE A 239 -35.17 22.57 33.47
C PHE A 239 -35.73 23.03 34.82
N LEU A 240 -34.89 23.08 35.85
CA LEU A 240 -35.30 23.54 37.18
C LEU A 240 -35.78 25.00 37.16
N THR A 241 -35.09 25.87 36.42
CA THR A 241 -35.48 27.28 36.25
C THR A 241 -36.84 27.42 35.59
N ILE A 242 -37.16 26.59 34.58
CA ILE A 242 -38.49 26.57 33.95
C ILE A 242 -39.57 26.17 34.97
N VAL A 243 -39.31 25.12 35.76
CA VAL A 243 -40.24 24.67 36.80
C VAL A 243 -40.47 25.76 37.85
N MET A 244 -39.41 26.44 38.30
CA MET A 244 -39.52 27.56 39.23
C MET A 244 -40.29 28.73 38.65
N ALA A 245 -40.05 29.10 37.39
CA ALA A 245 -40.77 30.17 36.72
C ALA A 245 -42.28 29.88 36.64
N LEU A 246 -42.66 28.63 36.33
CA LEU A 246 -44.05 28.20 36.33
C LEU A 246 -44.68 28.24 37.74
N ALA A 247 -43.98 27.72 38.75
CA ALA A 247 -44.46 27.75 40.13
C ALA A 247 -44.67 29.19 40.63
N SER A 248 -43.74 30.10 40.34
CA SER A 248 -43.87 31.52 40.67
C SER A 248 -45.04 32.19 39.94
N ALA A 249 -45.29 31.85 38.67
CA ALA A 249 -46.44 32.36 37.92
C ALA A 249 -47.78 31.90 38.52
N ILE A 250 -47.87 30.64 38.97
CA ILE A 250 -49.03 30.11 39.69
C ILE A 250 -49.21 30.84 41.03
N GLN A 251 -48.13 30.99 41.81
CA GLN A 251 -48.18 31.66 43.12
C GLN A 251 -48.57 33.15 43.01
N ALA A 252 -48.12 33.83 41.95
CA ALA A 252 -48.48 35.21 41.65
C ALA A 252 -49.93 35.39 41.15
N LYS A 253 -50.73 34.30 41.07
CA LYS A 253 -52.10 34.27 40.51
C LYS A 253 -52.19 34.79 39.08
N LEU A 254 -51.08 34.81 38.33
CA LEU A 254 -51.10 35.13 36.90
C LEU A 254 -51.78 34.03 36.07
N ILE A 255 -51.87 32.83 36.65
CA ILE A 255 -52.59 31.68 36.10
C ILE A 255 -53.64 31.30 37.15
N THR A 256 -54.92 31.54 36.84
CA THR A 256 -56.07 31.09 37.66
C THR A 256 -56.60 29.79 37.06
N PHE A 257 -56.67 28.74 37.88
CA PHE A 257 -57.43 27.52 37.58
C PHE A 257 -58.89 27.70 38.00
#